data_AF-X0J4V8-F1
#
_entry.id   AF-X0J4V8-F1
#
_cell.length_a   1.000
_cell.length_b   1.000
_cell.length_c   1.000
_cell.angle_alpha   90.00
_cell.angle_beta   90.00
_cell.angle_gamma   90.00
#
_symmetry.space_group_name_H-M   'P 1'
#
loop_
_entity.id
_entity.type
_entity.pdbx_description
1 polymer ?
#
loop_
_entity_poly.entity_id
_entity_poly.type
_entity_poly.pdbx_seq_one_letter_code
_entity_poly.pdbx_strand_id
1 'polypeptide(L)'
;MNRICPPWRQFELLGGRKRMADTNGMDFGNERAKDALRIVLEIVHGKEVVDYENSSHRLLFYILEVHAWLGHPKATYSSGMDPKMVGTQGAQFSPFFNKDAISGCIFDMEKKAKYLYRVKDWLLLALVAEKLRLHDVMQLVLDNLCLFCRADKRELPEEARDCIKDRDWARIQDLRLIDKNLLNKREFYVDKIFKGLRLLSHQVLYFDGGILLNEKIFNTYQDYKVAACSASMAAVR
;
A
#
# COMPACT_ATOMS: atom_id res chain seq x y z
N MET A 1 25.92 32.54 15.14
CA MET A 1 24.58 33.16 15.07
C MET A 1 23.54 32.05 15.01
N ASN A 2 22.69 31.99 16.03
CA ASN A 2 21.59 31.03 16.15
C ASN A 2 20.65 31.19 14.94
N ARG A 3 20.47 30.11 14.17
CA ARG A 3 19.41 30.02 13.14
C ARG A 3 18.07 29.92 13.88
N ILE A 4 17.57 31.07 14.32
CA ILE A 4 16.23 31.22 14.90
C ILE A 4 15.25 30.86 13.78
N CYS A 5 14.51 29.77 13.94
CA CYS A 5 13.36 29.46 13.09
C CYS A 5 12.45 30.70 13.04
N PRO A 6 12.23 31.33 11.87
CA PRO A 6 11.19 32.35 11.73
C PRO A 6 9.81 31.68 11.86
N PRO A 7 8.78 32.42 12.22
CA PRO A 7 7.95 32.07 13.36
C PRO A 7 6.83 31.07 13.02
N TRP A 8 7.09 29.82 13.41
CA TRP A 8 6.07 28.86 13.82
C TRP A 8 5.06 29.41 14.85
N ARG A 9 5.30 30.57 15.48
CA ARG A 9 4.31 31.31 16.28
C ARG A 9 3.05 31.70 15.49
N GLN A 10 3.03 31.61 14.16
CA GLN A 10 1.82 31.81 13.36
C GLN A 10 0.90 30.58 13.31
N PHE A 11 1.25 29.44 13.92
CA PHE A 11 0.30 28.34 14.12
C PHE A 11 -0.91 28.75 14.96
N GLU A 12 -0.77 29.74 15.86
CA GLU A 12 -1.90 30.31 16.58
C GLU A 12 -2.79 31.21 15.69
N LEU A 13 -2.24 31.77 14.60
CA LEU A 13 -2.89 32.80 13.78
C LEU A 13 -3.46 32.31 12.43
N LEU A 14 -2.96 31.20 11.86
CA LEU A 14 -3.37 30.69 10.54
C LEU A 14 -4.36 29.51 10.57
N GLY A 15 -5.10 29.36 11.67
CA GLY A 15 -6.15 28.32 11.75
C GLY A 15 -5.68 27.02 12.37
N GLY A 16 -4.75 27.08 13.34
CA GLY A 16 -4.47 26.03 14.32
C GLY A 16 -5.66 25.72 15.26
N ARG A 17 -6.86 25.51 14.70
CA ARG A 17 -8.02 24.95 15.40
C ARG A 17 -8.07 23.42 15.26
N LYS A 18 -6.94 22.76 15.48
CA LYS A 18 -6.96 21.39 15.96
C LYS A 18 -6.01 21.34 17.14
N ARG A 19 -6.59 21.27 18.35
CA ARG A 19 -5.81 21.19 19.59
C ARG A 19 -4.85 20.00 19.47
N MET A 20 -3.77 19.92 20.25
CA MET A 20 -2.98 18.68 20.33
C MET A 20 -3.84 17.44 20.68
N ALA A 21 -5.04 17.64 21.27
CA ALA A 21 -6.06 16.64 21.50
C ALA A 21 -6.78 16.14 20.22
N ASP A 22 -6.72 16.88 19.12
CA ASP A 22 -7.24 16.54 17.78
C ASP A 22 -6.14 15.94 16.88
N THR A 23 -5.09 15.36 17.48
CA THR A 23 -4.13 14.52 16.77
C THR A 23 -4.86 13.23 16.36
N ASN A 24 -5.57 13.30 15.22
CA ASN A 24 -6.34 12.20 14.61
C ASN A 24 -5.46 10.97 14.30
N GLY A 25 -4.96 10.25 15.31
CA GLY A 25 -4.17 9.03 15.12
C GLY A 25 -2.66 9.12 15.37
N MET A 26 -2.11 10.27 15.81
CA MET A 26 -0.69 10.31 16.18
C MET A 26 -0.49 9.69 17.55
N ASP A 27 0.23 8.57 17.61
CA ASP A 27 0.71 8.02 18.86
C ASP A 27 2.15 8.49 19.09
N PHE A 28 2.32 9.63 19.76
CA PHE A 28 3.64 10.16 20.11
C PHE A 28 4.37 9.31 21.18
N GLY A 29 3.72 8.29 21.74
CA GLY A 29 4.41 7.23 22.49
C GLY A 29 5.20 6.29 21.56
N ASN A 30 4.89 6.26 20.27
CA ASN A 30 5.64 5.51 19.26
C ASN A 30 6.84 6.32 18.77
N GLU A 31 8.05 5.74 18.85
CA GLU A 31 9.27 6.37 18.36
C GLU A 31 9.19 6.75 16.86
N ARG A 32 8.45 5.99 16.05
CA ARG A 32 8.24 6.32 14.63
C ARG A 32 7.43 7.59 14.42
N ALA A 33 6.52 7.93 15.34
CA ALA A 33 5.79 9.19 15.25
C ALA A 33 6.69 10.38 15.61
N LYS A 34 7.61 10.20 16.58
CA LYS A 34 8.63 11.21 16.91
C LYS A 34 9.62 11.42 15.76
N ASP A 35 10.08 10.31 15.16
CA ASP A 35 10.92 10.34 13.96
C ASP A 35 10.22 11.07 12.81
N ALA A 36 8.94 10.76 12.56
CA ALA A 36 8.15 11.43 11.53
C ALA A 36 8.04 12.94 11.78
N LEU A 37 7.84 13.36 13.03
CA LEU A 37 7.79 14.78 13.40
C LEU A 37 9.13 15.46 13.13
N ARG A 38 10.23 14.82 13.52
CA ARG A 38 11.59 15.31 13.23
C ARG A 38 11.79 15.47 11.72
N ILE A 39 11.47 14.45 10.94
CA ILE A 39 11.59 14.45 9.47
C ILE A 39 10.79 15.60 8.86
N VAL A 40 9.52 15.76 9.23
CA VAL A 40 8.69 16.83 8.67
C VAL A 40 9.22 18.21 9.05
N LEU A 41 9.72 18.40 10.27
CA LEU A 41 10.37 19.64 10.68
C LEU A 41 11.66 19.90 9.89
N GLU A 42 12.48 18.88 9.65
CA GLU A 42 13.71 18.98 8.85
C GLU A 42 13.41 19.39 7.41
N ILE A 43 12.40 18.78 6.77
CA ILE A 43 11.89 19.15 5.45
C ILE A 43 11.45 20.63 5.43
N VAL A 44 10.64 21.06 6.42
CA VAL A 44 10.17 22.45 6.52
C VAL A 44 11.34 23.43 6.66
N HIS A 45 12.38 23.03 7.38
CA HIS A 45 13.58 23.84 7.58
C HIS A 45 14.59 23.77 6.43
N GLY A 46 14.23 23.12 5.31
CA GLY A 46 15.08 23.04 4.11
C GLY A 46 16.40 22.30 4.37
N LYS A 47 16.42 21.39 5.35
CA LYS A 47 17.54 20.48 5.60
C LYS A 47 17.53 19.35 4.55
N GLU A 48 18.60 18.58 4.48
CA GLU A 48 18.88 17.56 3.45
C GLU A 48 17.70 16.65 3.06
N VAL A 49 17.83 16.08 1.87
CA VAL A 49 16.90 15.11 1.30
C VAL A 49 16.69 13.98 2.31
N VAL A 50 15.46 13.84 2.77
CA VAL A 50 15.06 12.74 3.65
C VAL A 50 15.33 11.43 2.93
N ASP A 51 16.11 10.55 3.57
CA ASP A 51 16.31 9.19 3.07
C ASP A 51 15.03 8.39 3.27
N TYR A 52 14.22 8.35 2.22
CA TYR A 52 13.03 7.52 2.18
C TYR A 52 13.39 6.04 1.98
N GLU A 53 14.52 5.69 1.37
CA GLU A 53 14.84 4.35 0.86
C GLU A 53 14.83 3.27 1.95
N ASN A 54 15.08 3.66 3.20
CA ASN A 54 15.11 2.77 4.37
C ASN A 54 13.95 3.01 5.36
N SER A 55 12.94 3.77 4.96
CA SER A 55 11.79 4.08 5.83
C SER A 55 10.88 2.86 6.04
N SER A 56 10.25 2.75 7.21
CA SER A 56 9.22 1.73 7.42
C SER A 56 7.83 2.23 6.98
N HIS A 57 6.93 1.29 6.69
CA HIS A 57 5.52 1.54 6.39
C HIS A 57 4.85 2.46 7.41
N ARG A 58 5.09 2.17 8.70
CA ARG A 58 4.61 2.96 9.83
C ARG A 58 5.19 4.38 9.84
N LEU A 59 6.47 4.53 9.50
CA LEU A 59 7.13 5.82 9.43
C LEU A 59 6.57 6.67 8.26
N LEU A 60 6.44 6.08 7.07
CA LEU A 60 5.84 6.73 5.90
C LEU A 60 4.41 7.20 6.19
N PHE A 61 3.60 6.35 6.82
CA PHE A 61 2.27 6.71 7.29
C PHE A 61 2.32 7.90 8.26
N TYR A 62 3.15 7.84 9.30
CA TYR A 62 3.24 8.92 10.28
C TYR A 62 3.76 10.23 9.69
N ILE A 63 4.68 10.20 8.73
CA ILE A 63 5.16 11.41 8.03
C ILE A 63 3.98 12.16 7.39
N LEU A 64 3.09 11.43 6.72
CA LEU A 64 1.90 12.01 6.10
C LEU A 64 0.83 12.44 7.11
N GLU A 65 0.72 11.74 8.24
CA GLU A 65 -0.16 12.16 9.34
C GLU A 65 0.35 13.46 10.00
N VAL A 66 1.66 13.57 10.25
CA VAL A 66 2.27 14.79 10.81
C VAL A 66 2.00 15.94 9.85
N HIS A 67 2.27 15.76 8.56
CA HIS A 67 2.05 16.81 7.56
C HIS A 67 0.59 17.26 7.46
N ALA A 68 -0.36 16.31 7.48
CA ALA A 68 -1.78 16.65 7.50
C ALA A 68 -2.19 17.38 8.78
N TRP A 69 -1.65 16.99 9.93
CA TRP A 69 -1.92 17.62 11.22
C TRP A 69 -1.38 19.06 11.30
N LEU A 70 -0.19 19.30 10.76
CA LEU A 70 0.45 20.61 10.72
C LEU A 70 -0.23 21.61 9.76
N GLY A 71 -1.19 21.16 8.94
CA GLY A 71 -1.81 22.00 7.93
C GLY A 71 -0.90 22.13 6.70
N HIS A 72 -1.48 22.00 5.51
CA HIS A 72 -0.75 21.67 4.28
C HIS A 72 0.04 22.84 3.64
N PRO A 73 1.38 22.93 3.77
CA PRO A 73 2.17 23.58 2.73
C PRO A 73 2.17 22.69 1.48
N LYS A 74 1.82 23.26 0.32
CA LYS A 74 1.82 22.55 -0.97
C LYS A 74 3.24 22.28 -1.50
N ALA A 75 4.23 23.02 -1.02
CA ALA A 75 5.61 22.96 -1.47
C ALA A 75 6.57 23.34 -0.35
N THR A 76 7.83 22.94 -0.50
CA THR A 76 8.94 23.33 0.38
C THR A 76 9.81 24.39 -0.29
N TYR A 77 10.56 25.12 0.52
CA TYR A 77 11.50 26.13 0.04
C TYR A 77 12.89 25.51 -0.10
N SER A 78 13.61 25.88 -1.16
CA SER A 78 15.03 25.56 -1.29
C SER A 78 15.85 26.30 -0.24
N SER A 79 16.84 25.63 0.33
CA SER A 79 17.81 26.22 1.27
C SER A 79 18.45 27.48 0.66
N GLY A 80 18.25 28.64 1.30
CA GLY A 80 18.78 29.94 0.85
C GLY A 80 17.76 30.97 0.35
N MET A 81 16.46 30.63 0.25
CA MET A 81 15.42 31.61 -0.10
C MET A 81 14.91 32.40 1.11
N ASP A 82 14.66 33.71 0.91
CA ASP A 82 14.04 34.58 1.90
C ASP A 82 12.55 34.20 2.10
N PRO A 83 12.12 33.87 3.34
CA PRO A 83 10.72 33.58 3.67
C PRO A 83 9.71 34.69 3.31
N LYS A 84 10.16 35.89 2.94
CA LYS A 84 9.29 36.99 2.50
C LYS A 84 8.92 36.95 1.01
N MET A 85 9.54 36.07 0.21
CA MET A 85 9.31 35.98 -1.24
C MET A 85 8.10 35.11 -1.65
N VAL A 86 7.27 34.71 -0.67
CA VAL A 86 6.11 33.82 -0.90
C VAL A 86 5.12 34.47 -1.87
N GLY A 87 4.81 33.76 -2.97
CA GLY A 87 3.83 34.19 -3.98
C GLY A 87 4.38 35.03 -5.13
N THR A 88 5.68 35.31 -5.17
CA THR A 88 6.29 35.95 -6.34
C THR A 88 6.52 34.95 -7.47
N GLN A 89 6.16 35.35 -8.70
CA GLN A 89 6.37 34.56 -9.91
C GLN A 89 7.89 34.37 -10.12
N GLY A 90 8.36 33.12 -10.07
CA GLY A 90 9.77 32.77 -10.33
C GLY A 90 10.45 31.93 -9.24
N ALA A 91 9.82 31.71 -8.08
CA ALA A 91 10.40 30.82 -7.06
C ALA A 91 10.30 29.35 -7.50
N GLN A 92 11.44 28.63 -7.45
CA GLN A 92 11.52 27.21 -7.79
C GLN A 92 11.00 26.38 -6.62
N PHE A 93 9.71 26.03 -6.66
CA PHE A 93 9.07 25.22 -5.62
C PHE A 93 9.35 23.74 -5.84
N SER A 94 9.85 23.05 -4.81
CA SER A 94 9.91 21.59 -4.78
C SER A 94 8.63 21.01 -4.16
N PRO A 95 8.13 19.86 -4.66
CA PRO A 95 7.03 19.16 -4.00
C PRO A 95 7.43 18.82 -2.56
N PHE A 96 6.48 18.96 -1.61
CA PHE A 96 6.77 18.72 -0.20
C PHE A 96 7.29 17.29 0.07
N PHE A 97 6.71 16.31 -0.63
CA PHE A 97 7.15 14.93 -0.62
C PHE A 97 7.62 14.52 -1.99
N ASN A 98 8.78 13.85 -2.05
CA ASN A 98 9.25 13.20 -3.27
C ASN A 98 8.46 11.90 -3.47
N LYS A 99 7.42 11.97 -4.31
CA LYS A 99 6.52 10.84 -4.60
C LYS A 99 7.25 9.66 -5.22
N ASP A 100 8.22 9.93 -6.09
CA ASP A 100 8.96 8.89 -6.81
C ASP A 100 9.88 8.12 -5.86
N ALA A 101 10.56 8.83 -4.94
CA ALA A 101 11.38 8.21 -3.91
C ALA A 101 10.54 7.34 -2.95
N ILE A 102 9.37 7.83 -2.53
CA ILE A 102 8.46 7.06 -1.67
C ILE A 102 7.92 5.83 -2.41
N SER A 103 7.52 5.98 -3.67
CA SER A 103 7.06 4.87 -4.50
C SER A 103 8.15 3.81 -4.67
N GLY A 104 9.37 4.22 -5.07
CA GLY A 104 10.51 3.33 -5.24
C GLY A 104 10.85 2.57 -3.96
N CYS A 105 10.84 3.25 -2.82
CA CYS A 105 11.06 2.62 -1.51
C CYS A 105 10.03 1.51 -1.22
N ILE A 106 8.74 1.74 -1.51
CA ILE A 106 7.69 0.74 -1.29
C ILE A 106 7.89 -0.49 -2.19
N PHE A 107 8.22 -0.29 -3.46
CA PHE A 107 8.52 -1.41 -4.37
C PHE A 107 9.78 -2.17 -3.95
N ASP A 108 10.81 -1.49 -3.45
CA ASP A 108 12.00 -2.15 -2.92
C ASP A 108 11.69 -2.99 -1.67
N MET A 109 10.78 -2.53 -0.81
CA MET A 109 10.32 -3.32 0.34
C MET A 109 9.61 -4.60 -0.10
N GLU A 110 8.72 -4.52 -1.09
CA GLU A 110 8.04 -5.68 -1.66
C GLU A 110 9.05 -6.66 -2.28
N LYS A 111 9.99 -6.16 -3.08
CA LYS A 111 11.04 -6.95 -3.70
C LYS A 111 11.90 -7.70 -2.66
N LYS A 112 12.28 -7.03 -1.57
CA LYS A 112 13.03 -7.64 -0.45
C LYS A 112 12.20 -8.71 0.27
N ALA A 113 10.90 -8.49 0.44
CA ALA A 113 9.99 -9.41 1.13
C ALA A 113 9.41 -10.50 0.21
N LYS A 114 9.62 -10.40 -1.12
CA LYS A 114 8.98 -11.17 -2.20
C LYS A 114 7.48 -10.90 -2.38
N TYR A 115 6.77 -10.56 -1.31
CA TYR A 115 5.36 -10.20 -1.34
C TYR A 115 5.07 -9.12 -0.31
N LEU A 116 4.25 -8.14 -0.66
CA LEU A 116 3.97 -6.99 0.22
C LEU A 116 3.28 -7.40 1.52
N TYR A 117 2.38 -8.39 1.47
CA TYR A 117 1.64 -8.85 2.66
C TYR A 117 2.54 -9.47 3.74
N ARG A 118 3.81 -9.77 3.43
CA ARG A 118 4.79 -10.28 4.40
C ARG A 118 5.45 -9.15 5.20
N VAL A 119 5.26 -7.90 4.80
CA VAL A 119 5.80 -6.77 5.54
C VAL A 119 4.81 -6.32 6.60
N LYS A 120 5.32 -6.06 7.80
CA LYS A 120 4.51 -5.60 8.92
C LYS A 120 3.84 -4.25 8.59
N ASP A 121 2.59 -4.12 9.00
CA ASP A 121 1.76 -2.91 8.83
C ASP A 121 1.56 -2.51 7.35
N TRP A 122 1.68 -3.46 6.40
CA TRP A 122 1.67 -3.16 4.97
C TRP A 122 0.39 -2.46 4.47
N LEU A 123 -0.77 -2.75 5.08
CA LEU A 123 -2.03 -2.11 4.71
C LEU A 123 -2.06 -0.60 4.98
N LEU A 124 -1.20 -0.08 5.85
CA LEU A 124 -1.07 1.37 6.03
C LEU A 124 -0.62 2.08 4.75
N LEU A 125 0.02 1.36 3.82
CA LEU A 125 0.38 1.92 2.53
C LEU A 125 -0.82 2.26 1.66
N ALA A 126 -2.00 1.67 1.91
CA ALA A 126 -3.23 2.09 1.24
C ALA A 126 -3.51 3.58 1.53
N LEU A 127 -3.38 3.98 2.80
CA LEU A 127 -3.55 5.37 3.24
C LEU A 127 -2.45 6.28 2.69
N VAL A 128 -1.21 5.77 2.62
CA VAL A 128 -0.08 6.51 2.01
C VAL A 128 -0.34 6.76 0.52
N ALA A 129 -0.72 5.70 -0.20
CA ALA A 129 -0.98 5.75 -1.63
C ALA A 129 -2.18 6.65 -1.96
N GLU A 130 -3.26 6.59 -1.19
CA GLU A 130 -4.41 7.46 -1.35
C GLU A 130 -4.02 8.93 -1.17
N LYS A 131 -3.35 9.28 -0.05
CA LYS A 131 -2.95 10.65 0.26
C LYS A 131 -2.01 11.26 -0.76
N LEU A 132 -1.06 10.47 -1.26
CA LEU A 132 -0.08 10.94 -2.25
C LEU A 132 -0.55 10.73 -3.70
N ARG A 133 -1.69 10.08 -3.93
CA ARG A 133 -2.22 9.67 -5.24
C ARG A 133 -1.22 8.79 -6.02
N LEU A 134 -0.66 7.78 -5.34
CA LEU A 134 0.26 6.80 -5.94
C LEU A 134 -0.54 5.61 -6.47
N HIS A 135 -0.95 5.68 -7.74
CA HIS A 135 -1.81 4.68 -8.36
C HIS A 135 -1.16 3.29 -8.40
N ASP A 136 0.12 3.19 -8.75
CA ASP A 136 0.82 1.91 -8.86
C ASP A 136 0.99 1.23 -7.49
N VAL A 137 1.24 2.02 -6.44
CA VAL A 137 1.31 1.52 -5.06
C VAL A 137 -0.07 1.04 -4.59
N MET A 138 -1.13 1.78 -4.91
CA MET A 138 -2.50 1.34 -4.60
C MET A 138 -2.81 0.01 -5.28
N GLN A 139 -2.43 -0.14 -6.55
CA GLN A 139 -2.61 -1.40 -7.27
C GLN A 139 -1.81 -2.55 -6.63
N LEU A 140 -0.58 -2.30 -6.18
CA LEU A 140 0.24 -3.30 -5.46
C LEU A 140 -0.44 -3.77 -4.16
N VAL A 141 -1.02 -2.84 -3.39
CA VAL A 141 -1.79 -3.16 -2.18
C VAL A 141 -2.99 -4.03 -2.52
N LEU A 142 -3.77 -3.65 -3.54
CA LEU A 142 -4.94 -4.41 -3.97
C LEU A 142 -4.56 -5.82 -4.45
N ASP A 143 -3.46 -5.96 -5.18
CA ASP A 143 -2.97 -7.25 -5.69
C ASP A 143 -2.57 -8.21 -4.57
N ASN A 144 -2.06 -7.67 -3.44
CA ASN A 144 -1.78 -8.48 -2.27
C ASN A 144 -3.03 -8.74 -1.44
N LEU A 145 -3.93 -7.76 -1.31
CA LEU A 145 -5.20 -7.89 -0.58
C LEU A 145 -6.11 -8.96 -1.18
N CYS A 146 -6.10 -9.11 -2.52
CA CYS A 146 -6.93 -10.10 -3.21
C CYS A 146 -6.69 -11.54 -2.73
N LEU A 147 -5.51 -11.85 -2.19
CA LEU A 147 -5.16 -13.17 -1.65
C LEU A 147 -5.96 -13.53 -0.39
N PHE A 148 -6.43 -12.51 0.35
CA PHE A 148 -7.18 -12.69 1.59
C PHE A 148 -8.70 -12.62 1.39
N CYS A 149 -9.16 -12.09 0.26
CA CYS A 149 -10.58 -11.95 -0.03
C CYS A 149 -11.29 -13.31 -0.17
N ARG A 150 -12.47 -13.41 0.47
CA ARG A 150 -13.37 -14.56 0.27
C ARG A 150 -14.33 -14.27 -0.90
N ALA A 151 -14.75 -15.33 -1.61
CA ALA A 151 -15.83 -15.23 -2.58
C ALA A 151 -17.04 -14.56 -1.91
N ASP A 152 -17.58 -13.53 -2.56
CA ASP A 152 -18.79 -12.81 -2.16
C ASP A 152 -18.71 -11.92 -0.91
N LYS A 153 -17.55 -11.80 -0.27
CA LYS A 153 -17.36 -10.84 0.84
C LYS A 153 -16.88 -9.49 0.33
N ARG A 154 -17.64 -8.44 0.64
CA ARG A 154 -17.29 -7.03 0.32
C ARG A 154 -16.55 -6.31 1.44
N GLU A 155 -16.34 -6.97 2.56
CA GLU A 155 -15.67 -6.42 3.74
C GLU A 155 -14.20 -6.83 3.76
N LEU A 156 -13.34 -5.98 4.33
CA LEU A 156 -11.92 -6.29 4.49
C LEU A 156 -11.75 -7.57 5.34
N PRO A 157 -11.02 -8.58 4.84
CA PRO A 157 -10.75 -9.81 5.58
C PRO A 157 -9.97 -9.52 6.86
N GLU A 158 -10.45 -10.02 8.01
CA GLU A 158 -9.73 -9.92 9.28
C GLU A 158 -8.36 -10.62 9.23
N GLU A 159 -8.19 -11.60 8.33
CA GLU A 159 -6.91 -12.27 8.08
C GLU A 159 -5.84 -11.31 7.54
N ALA A 160 -6.24 -10.22 6.88
CA ALA A 160 -5.35 -9.19 6.38
C ALA A 160 -4.99 -8.16 7.46
N ARG A 161 -5.70 -8.14 8.60
CA ARG A 161 -5.56 -7.11 9.65
C ARG A 161 -4.16 -7.05 10.25
N ASP A 162 -3.46 -8.18 10.36
CA ASP A 162 -2.17 -8.28 11.06
C ASP A 162 -2.20 -7.56 12.44
N CYS A 163 -1.06 -7.34 13.10
CA CYS A 163 -0.97 -6.54 14.33
C CYS A 163 -1.20 -5.02 14.11
N ILE A 164 -2.19 -4.63 13.30
CA ILE A 164 -2.59 -3.24 13.08
C ILE A 164 -3.52 -2.79 14.21
N LYS A 165 -3.35 -1.54 14.66
CA LYS A 165 -4.21 -0.94 15.69
C LYS A 165 -5.62 -0.73 15.16
N ASP A 166 -6.63 -0.95 16.00
CA ASP A 166 -8.06 -0.83 15.65
C ASP A 166 -8.43 0.49 14.98
N ARG A 167 -7.81 1.58 15.44
CA ARG A 167 -8.00 2.90 14.85
C ARG A 167 -7.51 2.97 13.41
N ASP A 168 -6.34 2.41 13.13
CA ASP A 168 -5.76 2.40 11.79
C ASP A 168 -6.56 1.45 10.89
N TRP A 169 -7.04 0.33 11.44
CA TRP A 169 -7.93 -0.60 10.75
C TRP A 169 -9.23 0.06 10.31
N ALA A 170 -9.91 0.80 11.19
CA ALA A 170 -11.13 1.53 10.85
C ALA A 170 -10.92 2.49 9.67
N ARG A 171 -9.79 3.20 9.64
CA ARG A 171 -9.44 4.10 8.54
C ARG A 171 -9.20 3.37 7.22
N ILE A 172 -8.61 2.18 7.26
CA ILE A 172 -8.44 1.33 6.07
C ILE A 172 -9.81 0.85 5.58
N GLN A 173 -10.73 0.50 6.48
CA GLN A 173 -12.10 0.10 6.12
C GLN A 173 -12.86 1.23 5.39
N ASP A 174 -12.66 2.48 5.81
CA ASP A 174 -13.28 3.65 5.18
C ASP A 174 -12.85 3.87 3.72
N LEU A 175 -11.69 3.34 3.31
CA LEU A 175 -11.21 3.41 1.92
C LEU A 175 -12.01 2.56 0.95
N ARG A 176 -12.84 1.62 1.44
CA ARG A 176 -13.64 0.70 0.62
C ARG A 176 -12.82 0.00 -0.46
N LEU A 177 -11.65 -0.52 -0.09
CA LEU A 177 -10.68 -1.14 -1.01
C LEU A 177 -11.23 -2.36 -1.76
N ILE A 178 -12.27 -3.00 -1.23
CA ILE A 178 -12.87 -4.20 -1.83
C ILE A 178 -14.02 -3.78 -2.72
N ASP A 179 -13.76 -3.83 -4.02
CA ASP A 179 -14.74 -3.60 -5.06
C ASP A 179 -15.02 -4.88 -5.88
N LYS A 180 -15.95 -4.77 -6.84
CA LYS A 180 -16.29 -5.88 -7.72
C LYS A 180 -15.10 -6.34 -8.57
N ASN A 181 -14.20 -5.42 -8.96
CA ASN A 181 -13.05 -5.74 -9.79
C ASN A 181 -12.05 -6.60 -9.02
N LEU A 182 -11.79 -6.27 -7.76
CA LEU A 182 -10.92 -7.05 -6.88
C LEU A 182 -11.47 -8.46 -6.65
N LEU A 183 -12.79 -8.59 -6.44
CA LEU A 183 -13.44 -9.90 -6.27
C LEU A 183 -13.35 -10.75 -7.55
N ASN A 184 -13.59 -10.14 -8.71
CA ASN A 184 -13.41 -10.83 -10.00
C ASN A 184 -11.95 -11.27 -10.20
N LYS A 185 -10.98 -10.41 -9.84
CA LYS A 185 -9.55 -10.72 -9.90
C LYS A 185 -9.22 -11.90 -9.00
N ARG A 186 -9.75 -11.93 -7.78
CA ARG A 186 -9.58 -13.05 -6.83
C ARG A 186 -10.21 -14.33 -7.36
N GLU A 187 -11.41 -14.30 -7.93
CA GLU A 187 -12.04 -15.49 -8.54
C GLU A 187 -11.13 -16.05 -9.66
N PHE A 188 -10.59 -15.16 -10.50
CA PHE A 188 -9.69 -15.57 -11.56
C PHE A 188 -8.38 -16.16 -11.04
N TYR A 189 -7.69 -15.50 -10.11
CA TYR A 189 -6.37 -15.95 -9.67
C TYR A 189 -6.42 -17.03 -8.59
N VAL A 190 -7.26 -16.88 -7.57
CA VAL A 190 -7.27 -17.81 -6.45
C VAL A 190 -8.10 -19.04 -6.81
N ASP A 191 -9.35 -18.87 -7.23
CA ASP A 191 -10.22 -20.03 -7.43
C ASP A 191 -9.82 -20.85 -8.66
N LYS A 192 -9.48 -20.23 -9.79
CA LYS A 192 -9.04 -21.02 -10.95
C LYS A 192 -7.71 -21.72 -10.71
N ILE A 193 -6.75 -21.11 -10.01
CA ILE A 193 -5.47 -21.78 -9.72
C ILE A 193 -5.70 -22.93 -8.75
N PHE A 194 -6.41 -22.73 -7.63
CA PHE A 194 -6.65 -23.82 -6.68
C PHE A 194 -7.50 -24.94 -7.29
N LYS A 195 -8.49 -24.60 -8.12
CA LYS A 195 -9.26 -25.61 -8.84
C LYS A 195 -8.41 -26.33 -9.88
N GLY A 196 -7.54 -25.62 -10.58
CA GLY A 196 -6.55 -26.22 -11.49
C GLY A 196 -5.62 -27.20 -10.76
N LEU A 197 -5.09 -26.83 -9.59
CA LEU A 197 -4.26 -27.71 -8.76
C LEU A 197 -5.01 -28.95 -8.27
N ARG A 198 -6.28 -28.81 -7.86
CA ARG A 198 -7.13 -29.96 -7.51
C ARG A 198 -7.35 -30.88 -8.70
N LEU A 199 -7.61 -30.33 -9.88
CA LEU A 199 -7.77 -31.11 -11.10
C LEU A 199 -6.47 -31.82 -11.49
N LEU A 200 -5.31 -31.20 -11.27
CA LEU A 200 -4.00 -31.80 -11.52
C LEU A 200 -3.74 -32.98 -10.58
N SER A 201 -4.02 -32.79 -9.28
CA SER A 201 -3.95 -33.88 -8.30
C SER A 201 -4.89 -35.02 -8.65
N HIS A 202 -6.13 -34.71 -9.03
CA HIS A 202 -7.11 -35.70 -9.47
C HIS A 202 -6.65 -36.44 -10.74
N GLN A 203 -6.05 -35.73 -11.70
CA GLN A 203 -5.51 -36.31 -12.91
C GLN A 203 -4.37 -37.30 -12.64
N VAL A 204 -3.44 -36.96 -11.74
CA VAL A 204 -2.36 -37.86 -11.32
C VAL A 204 -2.95 -39.15 -10.72
N LEU A 205 -3.89 -39.02 -9.78
CA LEU A 205 -4.55 -40.17 -9.15
C LEU A 205 -5.32 -41.05 -10.14
N TYR A 206 -5.97 -40.45 -11.14
CA TYR A 206 -6.70 -41.19 -12.19
C TYR A 206 -5.76 -41.97 -13.11
N PHE A 207 -4.67 -41.34 -13.55
CA PHE A 207 -3.69 -42.01 -14.41
C PHE A 207 -2.94 -43.12 -13.65
N ASP A 208 -2.58 -42.88 -12.39
CA ASP A 208 -1.99 -43.93 -11.53
C ASP A 208 -2.95 -45.10 -11.33
N GLY A 209 -4.26 -44.84 -11.29
CA GLY A 209 -5.31 -45.86 -11.24
C GLY A 209 -5.64 -46.53 -12.58
N GLY A 210 -4.99 -46.16 -13.69
CA GLY A 210 -5.26 -46.69 -15.03
C GLY A 210 -6.63 -46.28 -15.61
N ILE A 211 -7.26 -45.23 -15.08
CA ILE A 211 -8.59 -44.78 -15.49
C ILE A 211 -8.46 -43.79 -16.66
N LEU A 212 -9.02 -44.15 -17.81
CA LEU A 212 -9.05 -43.28 -18.99
C LEU A 212 -10.00 -42.09 -18.80
N LEU A 213 -9.58 -40.93 -19.30
CA LEU A 213 -10.36 -39.70 -19.24
C LEU A 213 -11.49 -39.74 -20.28
N ASN A 214 -12.72 -39.44 -19.86
CA ASN A 214 -13.81 -39.18 -20.79
C ASN A 214 -13.77 -37.71 -21.27
N GLU A 215 -14.50 -37.42 -22.36
CA GLU A 215 -14.50 -36.12 -23.03
C GLU A 215 -14.92 -34.96 -22.10
N LYS A 216 -15.89 -35.18 -21.22
CA LYS A 216 -16.36 -34.17 -20.26
C LYS A 216 -15.28 -33.78 -19.24
N ILE A 217 -14.56 -34.77 -18.72
CA ILE A 217 -13.45 -34.54 -17.77
C ILE A 217 -12.29 -33.86 -18.49
N PHE A 218 -11.98 -34.28 -19.72
CA PHE A 218 -10.92 -33.67 -20.51
C PHE A 218 -11.20 -32.19 -20.84
N ASN A 219 -12.43 -31.85 -21.26
CA ASN A 219 -12.83 -30.46 -21.50
C ASN A 219 -12.71 -29.62 -20.22
N THR A 220 -13.12 -30.18 -19.08
CA THR A 220 -12.94 -29.54 -17.78
C THR A 220 -11.45 -29.31 -17.47
N TYR A 221 -10.56 -30.25 -17.79
CA TYR A 221 -9.12 -30.03 -17.63
C TYR A 221 -8.58 -28.97 -18.59
N GLN A 222 -9.05 -28.92 -19.83
CA GLN A 222 -8.64 -27.88 -20.79
C GLN A 222 -9.08 -26.47 -20.35
N ASP A 223 -10.30 -26.32 -19.85
CA ASP A 223 -10.83 -25.04 -19.37
C ASP A 223 -9.98 -24.42 -18.25
N TYR A 224 -9.35 -25.27 -17.43
CA TYR A 224 -8.44 -24.86 -16.37
C TYR A 224 -6.95 -24.98 -16.75
N LYS A 225 -6.64 -25.27 -18.02
CA LYS A 225 -5.28 -25.45 -18.56
C LYS A 225 -4.44 -26.54 -17.87
N VAL A 226 -5.11 -27.63 -17.45
CA VAL A 226 -4.53 -28.77 -16.72
C VAL A 226 -4.47 -30.05 -17.59
N ALA A 227 -4.97 -30.01 -18.83
CA ALA A 227 -5.01 -31.20 -19.68
C ALA A 227 -3.59 -31.72 -20.01
N ALA A 228 -3.33 -33.00 -19.74
CA ALA A 228 -2.10 -33.68 -20.12
C ALA A 228 -2.29 -34.22 -21.54
N CYS A 229 -1.66 -33.55 -22.52
CA CYS A 229 -1.44 -33.95 -23.92
C CYS A 229 -2.61 -34.64 -24.66
N SER A 230 -3.07 -34.08 -25.79
CA SER A 230 -4.15 -34.65 -26.63
C SER A 230 -3.92 -36.09 -27.09
N ALA A 231 -2.68 -36.58 -27.08
CA ALA A 231 -2.35 -37.98 -27.34
C ALA A 231 -3.01 -38.97 -26.35
N SER A 232 -3.31 -38.54 -25.12
CA SER A 232 -4.00 -39.38 -24.12
C SER A 232 -5.47 -39.67 -24.46
N MET A 233 -6.10 -38.89 -25.35
CA MET A 233 -7.43 -39.18 -25.90
C MET A 233 -7.40 -40.17 -27.06
N ALA A 234 -6.25 -40.38 -27.72
CA ALA A 234 -6.15 -41.27 -28.88
C ALA A 234 -6.30 -42.75 -28.49
N ALA A 235 -6.13 -43.09 -27.21
CA ALA A 235 -6.38 -44.44 -26.68
C ALA A 235 -7.87 -44.75 -26.43
N VAL A 236 -8.77 -43.78 -26.66
CA VAL A 236 -10.22 -43.88 -26.39
C VAL A 236 -11.05 -43.96 -27.69
N ARG A 237 -10.41 -44.01 -28.86
CA ARG A 237 -11.08 -44.27 -30.14
C ARG A 237 -10.83 -45.69 -30.62
#